data_AF-A0A401TAB0-F1
#
_entry.id   AF-A0A401TAB0-F1
#
_cell.length_a   1.000
_cell.length_b   1.000
_cell.length_c   1.000
_cell.angle_alpha   90.00
_cell.angle_beta   90.00
_cell.angle_gamma   90.00
#
_symmetry.space_group_name_H-M   'P 1'
#
loop_
_entity.id
_entity.type
_entity.pdbx_description
1 polymer ?
#
loop_
_entity_poly.entity_id
_entity_poly.type
_entity_poly.pdbx_seq_one_letter_code
_entity_poly.pdbx_strand_id
1 'polypeptide(L)'
;DQELTMKIKKLSGVPLMYIIQNTMVLEKPSLKSIAQLCSLHDDQLVPVHQQQTIQHLKEEHGLVKESEPRHKKRKRKGGPNPLSCSKKKVKPAPPQPNKEKTRRSRKKRRRDASCVKAEATV
;
A
#
# COMPACT_ATOMS: atom_id res chain seq x y z
N ASP A 1 13.30 15.54 -34.55
CA ASP A 1 14.37 15.60 -33.54
C ASP A 1 13.89 15.29 -32.13
N GLN A 2 14.49 14.29 -31.50
CA GLN A 2 14.14 13.89 -30.13
C GLN A 2 14.61 14.92 -29.08
N GLU A 3 15.74 15.58 -29.30
CA GLU A 3 16.27 16.59 -28.38
C GLU A 3 15.36 17.82 -28.26
N LEU A 4 14.81 18.28 -29.37
CA LEU A 4 13.88 19.41 -29.40
C LEU A 4 12.60 19.07 -28.63
N THR A 5 12.05 17.89 -28.87
CA THR A 5 10.91 17.35 -28.11
C THR A 5 11.19 17.35 -26.61
N MET A 6 12.36 16.88 -26.18
CA MET A 6 12.75 16.85 -24.77
C MET A 6 12.80 18.25 -24.15
N LYS A 7 13.27 19.26 -24.91
CA LYS A 7 13.29 20.66 -24.45
C LYS A 7 11.87 21.21 -24.34
N ILE A 8 11.01 20.97 -25.32
CA ILE A 8 9.61 21.46 -25.34
C ILE A 8 8.78 20.80 -24.24
N LYS A 9 8.96 19.50 -23.96
CA LYS A 9 8.28 18.79 -22.86
C LYS A 9 8.55 19.38 -21.48
N LYS A 10 9.66 20.11 -21.30
CA LYS A 10 9.96 20.82 -20.04
C LYS A 10 9.13 22.07 -19.88
N LEU A 11 8.54 22.60 -20.94
CA LEU A 11 7.57 23.68 -20.91
C LEU A 11 6.18 23.10 -20.61
N SER A 12 5.37 23.87 -19.91
CA SER A 12 3.98 23.53 -19.64
C SER A 12 3.06 24.26 -20.62
N GLY A 13 1.92 23.65 -20.95
CA GLY A 13 0.92 24.26 -21.83
C GLY A 13 1.24 24.20 -23.32
N VAL A 14 2.30 23.50 -23.74
CA VAL A 14 2.68 23.36 -25.16
C VAL A 14 2.30 21.96 -25.67
N PRO A 15 1.32 21.83 -26.59
CA PRO A 15 0.99 20.56 -27.22
C PRO A 15 2.02 20.21 -28.29
N LEU A 16 2.47 18.95 -28.30
CA LEU A 16 3.36 18.39 -29.31
C LEU A 16 2.57 17.50 -30.26
N MET A 17 2.72 17.72 -31.57
CA MET A 17 2.17 16.84 -32.61
C MET A 17 3.29 16.24 -33.44
N TYR A 18 3.12 14.99 -33.86
CA TYR A 18 4.02 14.27 -34.75
C TYR A 18 3.30 13.93 -36.05
N ILE A 19 4.03 14.03 -37.16
CA ILE A 19 3.60 13.45 -38.42
C ILE A 19 4.24 12.06 -38.51
N ILE A 20 3.41 11.03 -38.39
CA ILE A 20 3.83 9.64 -38.59
C ILE A 20 3.13 9.17 -39.86
N GLN A 21 3.91 8.92 -40.92
CA GLN A 21 3.39 8.62 -42.26
C GLN A 21 2.44 9.75 -42.72
N ASN A 22 1.17 9.42 -42.97
CA ASN A 22 0.13 10.36 -43.42
C ASN A 22 -0.84 10.74 -42.28
N THR A 23 -0.44 10.52 -41.02
CA THR A 23 -1.28 10.79 -39.85
C THR A 23 -0.65 11.81 -38.93
N MET A 24 -1.46 12.75 -38.46
CA MET A 24 -1.11 13.71 -37.42
C MET A 24 -1.48 13.13 -36.06
N VAL A 25 -0.49 12.86 -35.22
CA VAL A 25 -0.67 12.27 -33.89
C VAL A 25 -0.36 13.30 -32.82
N LEU A 26 -1.33 13.59 -31.96
CA LEU A 26 -1.14 14.43 -30.78
C LEU A 26 -0.47 13.63 -29.65
N GLU A 27 0.56 14.21 -29.04
CA GLU A 27 1.18 13.62 -27.86
C GLU A 27 0.33 13.83 -26.60
N LYS A 28 0.44 12.89 -25.65
CA LYS A 28 -0.08 13.06 -24.30
C LYS A 28 0.51 14.32 -23.66
N PRO A 29 -0.27 15.05 -22.85
CA PRO A 29 0.20 16.27 -22.19
C PRO A 29 1.40 15.99 -21.28
N SER A 30 2.32 16.95 -21.20
CA SER A 30 3.50 16.82 -20.34
C SER A 30 3.08 16.78 -18.86
N LEU A 31 3.83 16.04 -18.03
CA LEU A 31 3.58 15.94 -16.58
C LEU A 31 3.53 17.30 -15.91
N LYS A 32 4.32 18.27 -16.40
CA LYS A 32 4.31 19.64 -15.93
C LYS A 32 3.00 20.36 -16.24
N SER A 33 2.46 20.16 -17.44
CA SER A 33 1.16 20.73 -17.82
C SER A 33 0.05 20.17 -16.95
N ILE A 34 0.07 18.85 -16.70
CA ILE A 34 -0.89 18.19 -15.81
C ILE A 34 -0.75 18.74 -14.38
N ALA A 35 0.48 18.82 -13.86
CA ALA A 35 0.72 19.32 -12.50
C ALA A 35 0.24 20.76 -12.30
N GLN A 36 0.48 21.63 -13.29
CA GLN A 36 -0.05 23.00 -13.25
C GLN A 36 -1.57 23.03 -13.27
N LEU A 37 -2.18 22.20 -14.12
CA LEU A 37 -3.64 22.12 -14.18
C LEU A 37 -4.20 21.62 -12.84
N CYS A 38 -3.60 20.59 -12.24
CA CYS A 38 -3.96 20.08 -10.92
C CYS A 38 -3.87 21.19 -9.87
N SER A 39 -2.76 21.93 -9.78
CA SER A 39 -2.65 23.01 -8.80
C SER A 39 -3.70 24.11 -9.00
N LEU A 40 -3.95 24.51 -10.25
CA LEU A 40 -4.98 25.52 -10.54
C LEU A 40 -6.39 25.00 -10.21
N HIS A 41 -6.65 23.73 -10.51
CA HIS A 41 -7.92 23.10 -10.19
C HIS A 41 -8.14 22.96 -8.69
N ASP A 42 -7.15 22.51 -7.94
CA ASP A 42 -7.27 22.32 -6.49
C ASP A 42 -7.64 23.64 -5.79
N ASP A 43 -7.10 24.76 -6.26
CA ASP A 43 -7.37 26.08 -5.70
C ASP A 43 -8.72 26.68 -6.17
N GLN A 44 -9.19 26.34 -7.38
CA GLN A 44 -10.37 26.97 -8.00
C GLN A 44 -11.63 26.09 -8.04
N LEU A 45 -11.52 24.76 -7.87
CA LEU A 45 -12.62 23.83 -8.11
C LEU A 45 -13.81 24.05 -7.18
N VAL A 46 -13.57 24.55 -5.97
CA VAL A 46 -14.61 24.79 -4.97
C VAL A 46 -14.47 26.20 -4.39
N PRO A 47 -15.43 27.11 -4.65
CA PRO A 47 -15.51 28.40 -3.99
C PRO A 47 -15.43 28.27 -2.46
N VAL A 48 -14.77 29.22 -1.80
CA VAL A 48 -14.51 29.18 -0.35
C VAL A 48 -15.77 28.91 0.49
N HIS A 49 -16.91 29.51 0.13
CA HIS A 49 -18.18 29.29 0.84
C HIS A 49 -18.67 27.83 0.75
N GLN A 50 -18.50 27.19 -0.42
CA GLN A 50 -18.92 25.80 -0.62
C GLN A 50 -18.01 24.84 0.15
N GLN A 51 -16.74 25.18 0.35
CA GLN A 51 -15.84 24.37 1.16
C GLN A 51 -16.34 24.26 2.60
N GLN A 52 -16.84 25.35 3.19
CA GLN A 52 -17.42 25.36 4.53
C GLN A 52 -18.70 24.52 4.61
N THR A 53 -19.60 24.67 3.62
CA THR A 53 -20.81 23.84 3.54
C THR A 53 -20.48 22.36 3.41
N ILE A 54 -19.49 22.01 2.57
CA ILE A 54 -19.03 20.62 2.41
C ILE A 54 -18.43 20.08 3.71
N GLN A 55 -17.70 20.88 4.47
CA GLN A 55 -17.17 20.46 5.78
C GLN A 55 -18.30 20.19 6.78
N HIS A 56 -19.26 21.10 6.89
CA HIS A 56 -20.44 20.92 7.75
C HIS A 56 -21.23 19.65 7.39
N LEU A 57 -21.53 19.44 6.11
CA LEU A 57 -22.24 18.25 5.64
C LEU A 57 -21.45 16.96 5.92
N LYS A 58 -20.11 16.99 5.80
CA LYS A 58 -19.26 15.83 6.13
C LYS A 58 -19.31 15.50 7.63
N GLU A 59 -19.38 16.51 8.49
CA GLU A 59 -19.53 16.37 9.94
C GLU A 59 -20.91 15.79 10.29
N GLU A 60 -21.98 16.35 9.73
CA GLU A 60 -23.36 15.88 9.94
C GLU A 60 -23.54 14.41 9.51
N HIS A 61 -22.92 14.02 8.40
CA HIS A 61 -22.97 12.64 7.90
C HIS A 61 -21.91 11.71 8.51
N GLY A 62 -21.09 12.19 9.47
CA GLY A 62 -20.08 11.38 10.15
C GLY A 62 -18.98 10.83 9.22
N LEU A 63 -18.75 11.48 8.08
CA LEU A 63 -17.72 11.10 7.10
C LEU A 63 -16.33 11.65 7.47
N VAL A 64 -16.27 12.51 8.47
CA VAL A 64 -15.02 12.97 9.06
C VAL A 64 -14.39 11.79 9.80
N LYS A 65 -13.32 11.25 9.22
CA LYS A 65 -12.48 10.25 9.88
C LYS A 65 -11.76 10.97 11.03
N GLU A 66 -12.34 10.94 12.22
CA GLU A 66 -11.54 11.10 13.42
C GLU A 66 -10.41 10.08 13.34
N SER A 67 -9.18 10.51 13.58
CA SER A 67 -8.02 9.64 13.57
C SER A 67 -8.24 8.56 14.62
N GLU A 68 -8.75 7.42 14.16
CA GLU A 68 -9.15 6.26 14.98
C GLU A 68 -8.12 6.05 16.10
N PRO A 69 -8.51 6.15 17.39
CA PRO A 69 -7.60 5.88 18.47
C PRO A 69 -7.24 4.40 18.38
N ARG A 70 -6.05 4.13 17.85
CA ARG A 70 -5.44 2.81 17.64
C ARG A 70 -5.83 1.86 18.77
N HIS A 71 -6.87 1.04 18.55
CA HIS A 71 -7.48 0.25 19.62
C HIS A 71 -6.41 -0.55 20.37
N LYS A 72 -6.16 -0.19 21.62
CA LYS A 72 -5.17 -0.87 22.46
C LYS A 72 -5.64 -2.31 22.66
N LYS A 73 -4.85 -3.29 22.20
CA LYS A 73 -5.13 -4.71 22.42
C LYS A 73 -5.37 -4.95 23.92
N ARG A 74 -6.60 -5.32 24.29
CA ARG A 74 -6.97 -5.63 25.67
C ARG A 74 -6.10 -6.79 26.18
N LYS A 75 -5.46 -6.62 27.33
CA LYS A 75 -4.77 -7.73 28.01
C LYS A 75 -5.82 -8.78 28.38
N ARG A 76 -5.63 -10.02 27.90
CA ARG A 76 -6.52 -11.14 28.25
C ARG A 76 -6.34 -11.46 29.73
N LYS A 77 -7.44 -11.65 30.47
CA LYS A 77 -7.41 -12.08 31.87
C LYS A 77 -6.98 -13.56 31.93
N GLY A 78 -5.80 -13.80 32.52
CA GLY A 78 -5.49 -14.96 33.38
C GLY A 78 -5.24 -16.34 32.75
N GLY A 79 -3.99 -16.80 32.87
CA GLY A 79 -3.63 -18.22 33.06
C GLY A 79 -3.56 -19.11 31.81
N PRO A 80 -2.72 -20.17 31.83
CA PRO A 80 -2.74 -21.18 30.79
C PRO A 80 -4.13 -21.84 30.73
N ASN A 81 -4.55 -22.19 29.51
CA ASN A 81 -5.84 -22.82 29.22
C ASN A 81 -6.07 -24.00 30.18
N PRO A 82 -7.21 -24.11 30.89
CA PRO A 82 -7.47 -25.21 31.82
C PRO A 82 -7.39 -26.62 31.21
N LEU A 83 -7.39 -26.75 29.87
CA LEU A 83 -7.15 -28.01 29.16
C LEU A 83 -5.66 -28.35 28.96
N SER A 84 -4.72 -27.47 29.31
CA SER A 84 -3.29 -27.75 29.28
C SER A 84 -2.87 -28.54 30.52
N CYS A 85 -3.27 -29.80 30.60
CA CYS A 85 -2.64 -30.76 31.49
C CYS A 85 -1.17 -30.91 31.04
N SER A 86 -0.23 -30.40 31.83
CA SER A 86 1.20 -30.67 31.65
C SER A 86 1.41 -32.16 31.38
N LYS A 87 2.15 -32.50 30.31
CA LYS A 87 2.42 -33.90 29.93
C LYS A 87 2.84 -34.72 31.16
N LYS A 88 2.14 -35.83 31.42
CA LYS A 88 2.46 -36.80 32.47
C LYS A 88 3.93 -37.21 32.33
N LYS A 89 4.75 -36.98 33.36
CA LYS A 89 6.14 -37.42 33.35
C LYS A 89 6.18 -38.95 33.45
N VAL A 90 6.76 -39.59 32.44
CA VAL A 90 6.96 -41.04 32.40
C VAL A 90 8.13 -41.39 33.33
N LYS A 91 7.95 -42.39 34.21
CA LYS A 91 9.02 -42.93 35.05
C LYS A 91 10.01 -43.72 34.17
N PRO A 92 11.33 -43.66 34.41
CA PRO A 92 12.30 -44.32 33.55
C PRO A 92 12.19 -45.86 33.69
N ALA A 93 12.02 -46.55 32.57
CA ALA A 93 12.25 -47.98 32.44
C ALA A 93 13.72 -48.24 32.06
N PRO A 94 14.32 -49.38 32.44
CA PRO A 94 15.75 -49.65 32.24
C PRO A 94 16.16 -49.78 30.76
N PRO A 95 17.45 -49.58 30.44
CA PRO A 95 17.88 -49.16 29.11
C PRO A 95 18.12 -50.34 28.17
N GLN A 96 17.60 -50.26 26.95
CA GLN A 96 17.96 -51.13 25.82
C GLN A 96 17.85 -50.31 24.49
N PRO A 97 18.57 -50.72 23.42
CA PRO A 97 19.48 -49.81 22.73
C PRO A 97 18.90 -49.12 21.48
N ASN A 98 19.53 -47.97 21.22
CA ASN A 98 19.66 -47.19 19.98
C ASN A 98 18.79 -47.61 18.77
N LYS A 99 17.77 -46.80 18.45
CA LYS A 99 17.25 -46.66 17.08
C LYS A 99 16.96 -45.20 16.78
N GLU A 100 17.89 -44.63 16.02
CA GLU A 100 17.83 -43.38 15.29
C GLU A 100 16.49 -43.19 14.58
N LYS A 101 15.74 -42.12 14.91
CA LYS A 101 14.52 -41.73 14.19
C LYS A 101 14.48 -40.21 14.00
N THR A 102 15.12 -39.80 12.91
CA THR A 102 14.80 -38.67 12.02
C THR A 102 13.66 -37.74 12.46
N ARG A 103 14.02 -36.51 12.87
CA ARG A 103 13.06 -35.39 13.01
C ARG A 103 12.58 -34.97 11.63
N ARG A 104 11.42 -35.46 11.19
CA ARG A 104 10.70 -34.87 10.04
C ARG A 104 10.19 -33.48 10.43
N SER A 105 10.98 -32.46 10.11
CA SER A 105 10.56 -31.05 10.10
C SER A 105 9.46 -30.86 9.06
N ARG A 106 8.21 -30.68 9.52
CA ARG A 106 7.11 -30.23 8.65
C ARG A 106 7.27 -28.73 8.41
N LYS A 107 7.93 -28.38 7.30
CA LYS A 107 8.07 -27.00 6.80
C LYS A 107 6.69 -26.49 6.36
N LYS A 108 6.08 -25.59 7.14
CA LYS A 108 4.81 -24.94 6.80
C LYS A 108 5.09 -23.92 5.68
N ARG A 109 4.80 -24.28 4.42
CA ARG A 109 4.84 -23.37 3.28
C ARG A 109 3.82 -22.26 3.51
N ARG A 110 4.26 -21.03 3.80
CA ARG A 110 3.45 -19.84 3.55
C ARG A 110 3.58 -19.53 2.06
N ARG A 111 2.56 -19.87 1.30
CA ARG A 111 2.28 -19.20 0.03
C ARG A 111 1.39 -18.03 0.41
N ASP A 112 1.97 -16.84 0.41
CA ASP A 112 1.20 -15.63 0.15
C ASP A 112 1.94 -14.90 -0.96
N ALA A 113 1.16 -14.59 -1.99
CA ALA A 113 1.58 -14.11 -3.27
C ALA A 113 2.07 -12.66 -3.22
N SER A 114 3.07 -12.40 -4.07
CA SER A 114 3.26 -11.15 -4.83
C SER A 114 2.97 -9.82 -4.12
N CYS A 115 4.04 -9.21 -3.61
CA CYS A 115 4.26 -7.78 -3.79
C CYS A 115 5.75 -7.59 -4.07
N VAL A 116 6.08 -7.48 -5.36
CA VAL A 116 7.43 -7.14 -5.83
C VAL A 116 7.72 -5.75 -5.29
N LYS A 117 8.64 -5.67 -4.33
CA LYS A 117 9.23 -4.40 -3.89
C LYS A 117 10.04 -3.87 -5.07
N ALA A 118 9.66 -2.70 -5.56
CA ALA A 118 10.47 -1.93 -6.48
C ALA A 118 11.77 -1.54 -5.77
N GLU A 119 12.90 -1.88 -6.40
CA GLU A 119 14.24 -1.48 -5.98
C GLU A 119 14.43 0.02 -6.20
N ALA A 120 15.12 0.63 -5.25
CA ALA A 120 15.63 1.98 -5.32
C ALA A 120 17.04 1.98 -5.95
N THR A 121 17.45 3.17 -6.40
CA THR A 121 18.82 3.65 -6.66
C THR A 121 19.55 3.17 -7.92
N VAL A 122 19.65 4.09 -8.90
CA VAL A 122 20.91 4.56 -9.47
C VAL A 122 20.90 6.08 -9.41
#